data_AF-A0A0Q9TGG9-F1
#
_entry.id   AF-A0A0Q9TGG9-F1
#
_cell.length_a   1.000
_cell.length_b   1.000
_cell.length_c   1.000
_cell.angle_alpha   90.00
_cell.angle_beta   90.00
_cell.angle_gamma   90.00
#
_symmetry.space_group_name_H-M   'P 1'
#
loop_
_entity.id
_entity.type
_entity.pdbx_description
1 polymer ?
#
loop_
_entity_poly.entity_id
_entity_poly.type
_entity_poly.pdbx_seq_one_letter_code
_entity_poly.pdbx_strand_id
1 'polypeptide(L)'
;MKVPVVLATVRFDVDSDGRLEISIDGQPHAEDRRLSRDDLRSVLDEITASLGTAVRVEVHEADGTTYSDIETPAGAAAPDAMEPESETATPTLAGAGFQPGEQVALAYVVARQEADANGDVAINLPPALLTAKRHGLILLGLTSQTVAPVEAQA
;
A
#
# COMPACT_ATOMS: atom_id res chain seq x y z
N MET A 1 20.91 10.70 18.30
CA MET A 1 20.62 11.70 17.23
C MET A 1 19.75 11.02 16.19
N LYS A 2 18.73 11.69 15.65
CA LYS A 2 17.90 11.17 14.55
C LYS A 2 18.41 11.79 13.25
N VAL A 3 18.91 10.97 12.33
CA VAL A 3 19.31 11.43 10.99
C VAL A 3 18.04 11.52 10.14
N PRO A 4 17.76 12.65 9.47
CA PRO A 4 16.61 12.76 8.57
C PRO A 4 16.81 11.86 7.34
N VAL A 5 15.76 11.16 6.94
CA VAL A 5 15.75 10.40 5.68
C VAL A 5 15.53 11.39 4.55
N VAL A 6 16.45 11.41 3.59
CA VAL A 6 16.37 12.22 2.37
C VAL A 6 16.19 11.26 1.20
N LEU A 7 15.16 11.49 0.38
CA LEU A 7 14.92 10.74 -0.84
C LEU A 7 15.59 11.45 -2.02
N ALA A 8 16.22 10.68 -2.91
CA ALA A 8 16.66 11.20 -4.20
C ALA A 8 15.44 11.71 -4.98
N THR A 9 15.59 12.84 -5.67
CA THR A 9 14.50 13.47 -6.43
C THR A 9 14.71 13.23 -7.92
N VAL A 10 13.74 12.58 -8.55
CA VAL A 10 13.69 12.37 -10.00
C VAL A 10 12.67 13.34 -10.57
N ARG A 11 13.13 14.25 -11.44
CA ARG A 11 12.29 15.24 -12.09
C ARG A 11 12.17 14.96 -13.58
N PHE A 12 10.93 14.98 -14.05
CA PHE A 12 10.55 14.83 -15.45
C PHE A 12 9.95 16.15 -15.93
N ASP A 13 10.54 16.79 -16.93
CA ASP A 13 9.98 17.96 -17.60
C ASP A 13 9.49 17.55 -18.99
N VAL A 14 8.19 17.70 -19.23
CA VAL A 14 7.55 17.44 -20.52
C VAL A 14 7.36 18.79 -21.22
N ASP A 15 8.03 18.98 -22.36
CA ASP A 15 7.88 20.20 -23.15
C ASP A 15 6.59 20.19 -24.00
N SER A 16 6.31 21.32 -24.67
CA SER A 16 5.12 21.48 -25.51
C SER A 16 5.07 20.54 -26.72
N ASP A 17 6.23 20.00 -27.13
CA ASP A 17 6.35 19.02 -28.21
C ASP A 17 6.23 17.58 -27.69
N GLY A 18 6.01 17.41 -26.38
CA GLY A 18 5.88 16.12 -25.70
C GLY A 18 7.20 15.42 -25.43
N ARG A 19 8.34 16.13 -25.57
CA ARG A 19 9.67 15.61 -25.27
C ARG A 19 9.91 15.63 -23.77
N LEU A 20 10.54 14.56 -23.30
CA LEU A 20 10.86 14.35 -21.89
C LEU A 20 12.33 14.71 -21.62
N GLU A 21 12.56 15.67 -20.74
CA GLU A 21 13.85 15.91 -20.08
C GLU A 21 13.81 15.32 -18.67
N ILE A 22 14.91 14.72 -18.23
CA ILE A 22 14.96 13.98 -16.97
C ILE A 22 16.17 14.46 -16.18
N SER A 23 15.99 14.66 -14.88
CA SER A 23 17.10 14.90 -13.96
C SER A 23 16.94 14.11 -12.66
N ILE A 24 18.06 13.69 -12.09
CA ILE A 24 18.15 13.04 -10.79
C ILE A 24 18.98 13.95 -9.88
N ASP A 25 18.36 14.45 -8.81
CA ASP A 25 18.94 15.45 -7.90
C ASP A 25 19.53 16.68 -8.64
N GLY A 26 18.85 17.08 -9.71
CA GLY A 26 19.23 18.21 -10.57
C GLY A 26 20.37 17.92 -11.54
N GLN A 27 20.88 16.68 -11.60
CA GLN A 27 21.82 16.24 -12.64
C GLN A 27 21.06 15.65 -13.83
N PRO A 28 21.35 16.08 -15.08
CA PRO A 28 20.67 15.54 -16.25
C PRO A 28 20.85 14.03 -16.38
N HIS A 29 19.79 13.36 -16.82
CA HIS A 29 19.75 11.94 -17.07
C HIS A 29 19.21 11.66 -18.48
N ALA A 30 19.85 10.73 -19.18
CA ALA A 30 19.43 10.29 -20.51
C ALA A 30 19.31 11.40 -21.59
N GLU A 31 20.15 12.44 -21.55
CA GLU A 31 20.12 13.59 -22.48
C GLU A 31 20.16 13.19 -23.97
N ASP A 32 20.85 12.09 -24.30
CA ASP A 32 20.99 11.59 -25.67
C ASP A 32 19.77 10.78 -26.17
N ARG A 33 18.83 10.41 -25.29
CA ARG A 33 17.62 9.67 -25.67
C ARG A 33 16.52 10.65 -26.09
N ARG A 34 15.88 10.37 -27.23
CA ARG A 34 14.62 11.02 -27.61
C ARG A 34 13.48 10.29 -26.90
N LEU A 35 13.13 10.76 -25.72
CA LEU A 35 12.06 10.22 -24.89
C LEU A 35 10.81 11.08 -25.01
N SER A 36 9.64 10.42 -25.04
CA SER A 36 8.36 11.09 -24.92
C SER A 36 7.73 10.81 -23.55
N ARG A 37 6.61 11.48 -23.27
CA ARG A 37 5.82 11.23 -22.07
C ARG A 37 5.38 9.78 -21.90
N ASP A 38 5.15 9.04 -22.99
CA ASP A 38 4.79 7.60 -22.93
C ASP A 38 5.93 6.73 -22.36
N ASP A 39 7.18 7.17 -22.50
CA ASP A 39 8.35 6.45 -21.99
C ASP A 39 8.56 6.65 -20.47
N LEU A 40 7.86 7.62 -19.86
CA LEU A 40 8.09 8.06 -18.47
C LEU A 40 8.06 6.88 -17.49
N ARG A 41 7.03 6.03 -17.58
CA ARG A 41 6.88 4.87 -16.69
C ARG A 41 8.08 3.93 -16.78
N SER A 42 8.51 3.62 -18.01
CA SER A 42 9.63 2.71 -18.25
C SER A 42 10.96 3.28 -17.75
N VAL A 43 11.18 4.59 -17.90
CA VAL A 43 12.42 5.23 -17.45
C VAL A 43 12.44 5.41 -15.94
N LEU A 44 11.29 5.70 -15.33
CA LEU A 44 11.15 5.72 -13.88
C LEU A 44 11.43 4.34 -13.26
N ASP A 45 10.94 3.26 -13.87
CA ASP A 45 11.25 1.90 -13.44
C ASP A 45 12.76 1.58 -13.56
N GLU A 46 13.42 2.03 -14.63
CA GLU A 46 14.87 1.90 -14.83
C GLU A 46 15.66 2.64 -13.73
N ILE A 47 15.28 3.89 -13.44
CA ILE A 47 15.92 4.74 -12.43
C ILE A 47 15.74 4.17 -11.02
N THR A 48 14.50 3.76 -10.67
CA THR A 48 14.21 3.19 -9.35
C THR A 48 14.92 1.85 -9.16
N ALA A 49 14.96 0.99 -10.19
CA ALA A 49 15.74 -0.25 -10.14
C ALA A 49 17.25 0.00 -9.99
N SER A 50 17.78 1.02 -10.65
CA SER A 50 19.20 1.39 -10.55
C SER A 50 19.58 1.97 -9.18
N LEU A 51 18.72 2.79 -8.59
CA LEU A 51 18.98 3.43 -7.29
C LEU A 51 18.73 2.47 -6.13
N GLY A 52 17.83 1.49 -6.30
CA GLY A 52 17.53 0.48 -5.27
C GLY A 52 16.88 1.04 -4.01
N THR A 53 16.49 2.32 -4.00
CA THR A 53 15.85 3.01 -2.88
C THR A 53 14.61 3.75 -3.37
N ALA A 54 13.70 4.08 -2.45
CA ALA A 54 12.57 4.95 -2.77
C ALA A 54 13.07 6.32 -3.26
N VAL A 55 12.37 6.88 -4.24
CA VAL A 55 12.66 8.19 -4.84
C VAL A 55 11.43 9.07 -4.81
N ARG A 56 11.65 10.38 -4.68
CA ARG A 56 10.60 11.38 -4.86
C ARG A 56 10.52 11.70 -6.35
N VAL A 57 9.34 11.58 -6.94
CA VAL A 57 9.10 11.87 -8.36
C VAL A 57 8.38 13.21 -8.48
N GLU A 58 8.85 14.05 -9.39
CA GLU A 58 8.19 15.29 -9.79
C GLU A 58 8.01 15.28 -11.31
N VAL A 59 6.78 15.47 -11.79
CA VAL A 59 6.48 15.56 -13.22
C VAL A 59 5.91 16.93 -13.51
N HIS A 60 6.57 17.68 -14.39
CA HIS A 60 6.19 19.00 -14.84
C HIS A 60 5.69 18.90 -16.28
N GLU A 61 4.43 19.24 -16.49
CA GLU A 61 3.78 19.21 -17.80
C GLU A 61 3.86 20.59 -18.46
N ALA A 62 3.82 20.62 -19.79
CA ALA A 62 3.87 21.86 -20.58
C ALA A 62 2.72 22.84 -20.29
N ASP A 63 1.59 22.33 -19.78
CA ASP A 63 0.43 23.15 -19.38
C ASP A 63 0.61 23.81 -18.00
N GLY A 64 1.76 23.60 -17.35
CA GLY A 64 2.09 24.10 -16.02
C GLY A 64 1.58 23.20 -14.89
N THR A 65 0.95 22.06 -15.21
CA THR A 65 0.54 21.08 -14.21
C THR A 65 1.77 20.39 -13.62
N THR A 66 1.76 20.19 -12.31
CA THR A 66 2.82 19.46 -11.59
C THR A 66 2.23 18.31 -10.80
N TYR A 67 2.81 17.13 -10.97
CA TYR A 67 2.50 15.94 -10.18
C TYR A 67 3.69 15.58 -9.31
N SER A 68 3.44 15.16 -8.07
CA SER A 68 4.47 14.66 -7.18
C SER A 68 4.04 13.35 -6.54
N ASP A 69 4.94 12.38 -6.52
CA ASP A 69 4.72 11.06 -5.92
C ASP A 69 6.01 10.52 -5.27
N ILE A 70 5.91 9.37 -4.60
CA ILE A 70 7.05 8.61 -4.09
C ILE A 70 6.98 7.20 -4.67
N GLU A 71 8.01 6.85 -5.44
CA GLU A 71 8.10 5.55 -6.11
C GLU A 71 9.14 4.68 -5.41
N THR A 72 8.77 3.42 -5.17
CA THR A 72 9.62 2.45 -4.47
C THR A 72 9.98 1.32 -5.44
N PRO A 73 11.26 0.89 -5.52
CA PRO A 73 11.65 -0.15 -6.46
C PRO A 73 10.87 -1.45 -6.20
N ALA A 74 10.43 -2.10 -7.27
CA ALA A 74 9.79 -3.41 -7.18
C ALA A 74 10.81 -4.43 -6.64
N GLY A 75 10.61 -4.88 -5.39
CA GLY A 75 11.52 -5.82 -4.71
C GLY A 75 12.53 -5.19 -3.75
N ALA A 76 12.49 -3.87 -3.53
CA ALA A 76 13.20 -3.25 -2.40
C ALA A 76 12.50 -3.66 -1.10
N ALA A 77 12.82 -4.87 -0.62
CA ALA A 77 12.76 -5.16 0.80
C ALA A 77 13.56 -4.05 1.52
N ALA A 78 13.02 -3.54 2.63
CA ALA A 78 13.70 -2.59 3.47
C ALA A 78 15.15 -3.05 3.72
N PRO A 79 16.14 -2.13 3.80
CA PRO A 79 17.52 -2.52 4.04
C PRO A 79 17.57 -3.35 5.32
N ASP A 80 18.09 -4.57 5.17
CA ASP A 80 18.35 -5.58 6.19
C ASP A 80 18.61 -4.97 7.59
N ALA A 81 17.55 -4.83 8.39
CA ALA A 81 17.63 -5.43 9.70
C ALA A 81 17.52 -6.92 9.40
N MET A 82 18.58 -7.67 9.72
CA MET A 82 18.62 -9.13 9.63
C MET A 82 17.50 -9.69 10.51
N GLU A 83 16.28 -9.69 10.00
CA GLU A 83 15.17 -10.45 10.52
C GLU A 83 15.42 -11.88 10.03
N PRO A 84 15.53 -12.86 10.94
CA PRO A 84 15.68 -14.24 10.53
C PRO A 84 14.58 -14.54 9.53
N GLU A 85 14.92 -15.28 8.48
CA GLU A 85 13.97 -15.87 7.54
C GLU A 85 12.89 -16.56 8.37
N SER A 86 11.82 -15.82 8.66
CA SER A 86 10.61 -16.42 9.11
C SER A 86 10.13 -17.13 7.87
N GLU A 87 10.28 -18.45 7.86
CA GLU A 87 9.34 -19.31 7.15
C GLU A 87 8.00 -18.59 7.25
N THR A 88 7.46 -18.15 6.12
CA THR A 88 6.13 -17.54 6.08
C THR A 88 5.15 -18.67 6.37
N ALA A 89 5.11 -19.09 7.63
CA ALA A 89 3.94 -19.67 8.24
C ALA A 89 2.86 -18.63 8.02
N THR A 90 2.02 -18.85 7.00
CA THR A 90 0.77 -18.13 6.90
C THR A 90 0.12 -18.24 8.27
N PRO A 91 -0.10 -17.11 8.97
CA PRO A 91 -0.61 -17.17 10.34
C PRO A 91 -1.89 -17.98 10.31
N THR A 92 -1.95 -19.05 11.11
CA THR A 92 -3.17 -19.85 11.21
C THR A 92 -4.11 -19.14 12.16
N LEU A 93 -5.27 -18.72 11.64
CA LEU A 93 -6.34 -18.12 12.42
C LEU A 93 -7.21 -19.25 12.98
N ALA A 94 -7.31 -19.32 14.31
CA ALA A 94 -8.11 -20.33 14.98
C ALA A 94 -9.35 -19.72 15.65
N GLY A 95 -10.42 -20.52 15.71
CA GLY A 95 -11.65 -20.24 16.45
C GLY A 95 -12.42 -21.54 16.69
N ALA A 96 -13.27 -21.57 17.72
CA ALA A 96 -13.97 -22.77 18.17
C ALA A 96 -15.48 -22.54 18.31
N GLY A 97 -16.25 -23.63 18.46
CA GLY A 97 -17.71 -23.59 18.62
C GLY A 97 -18.51 -23.75 17.32
N PHE A 98 -17.83 -24.10 16.22
CA PHE A 98 -18.45 -24.38 14.93
C PHE A 98 -18.98 -25.81 14.83
N GLN A 99 -19.99 -26.01 13.99
CA GLN A 99 -20.49 -27.32 13.61
C GLN A 99 -19.49 -28.06 12.71
N PRO A 100 -19.33 -29.39 12.84
CA PRO A 100 -18.48 -30.17 11.95
C PRO A 100 -18.90 -30.01 10.48
N GLY A 101 -17.95 -29.60 9.64
CA GLY A 101 -18.17 -29.43 8.20
C GLY A 101 -18.89 -28.15 7.78
N GLU A 102 -19.20 -27.23 8.71
CA GLU A 102 -19.78 -25.95 8.32
C GLU A 102 -18.76 -25.03 7.64
N GLN A 103 -19.24 -24.17 6.74
CA GLN A 103 -18.41 -23.12 6.16
C GLN A 103 -18.24 -21.98 7.16
N VAL A 104 -16.98 -21.55 7.36
CA VAL A 104 -16.62 -20.45 8.25
C VAL A 104 -16.10 -19.28 7.40
N ALA A 105 -16.72 -18.12 7.56
CA ALA A 105 -16.29 -16.89 6.91
C ALA A 105 -15.32 -16.10 7.82
N LEU A 106 -14.31 -15.50 7.22
CA LEU A 106 -13.48 -14.49 7.87
C LEU A 106 -14.12 -13.11 7.67
N ALA A 107 -14.38 -12.39 8.76
CA ALA A 107 -14.98 -11.07 8.73
C ALA A 107 -14.17 -10.04 9.54
N TYR A 108 -14.31 -8.76 9.19
CA TYR A 108 -13.66 -7.64 9.85
C TYR A 108 -14.68 -6.72 10.50
N VAL A 109 -14.39 -6.24 11.71
CA VAL A 109 -15.23 -5.25 12.39
C VAL A 109 -15.01 -3.88 11.75
N VAL A 110 -16.05 -3.38 11.08
CA VAL A 110 -16.02 -2.12 10.32
C VAL A 110 -16.49 -0.89 11.12
N ALA A 111 -17.24 -1.10 12.19
CA ALA A 111 -17.71 -0.05 13.08
C ALA A 111 -18.07 -0.69 14.42
N ARG A 112 -18.07 0.11 15.48
CA ARG A 112 -18.55 -0.28 16.81
C ARG A 112 -19.55 0.76 17.28
N GLN A 113 -20.69 0.30 17.78
CA GLN A 113 -21.70 1.13 18.40
C GLN A 113 -22.35 0.34 19.53
N GLU A 114 -22.62 1.01 20.64
CA GLU A 114 -23.35 0.42 21.76
C GLU A 114 -24.83 0.32 21.40
N ALA A 115 -25.43 -0.84 21.69
CA ALA A 115 -26.87 -1.01 21.58
C ALA A 115 -27.58 -0.22 22.68
N ASP A 116 -28.82 0.17 22.41
CA ASP A 116 -29.65 0.87 23.38
C ASP A 116 -30.16 -0.05 24.49
N ALA A 117 -30.98 0.49 25.41
CA ALA A 117 -31.52 -0.26 26.54
C ALA A 117 -32.43 -1.44 26.14
N ASN A 118 -32.95 -1.46 24.91
CA ASN A 118 -33.77 -2.56 24.39
C ASN A 118 -32.94 -3.60 23.63
N GLY A 119 -31.65 -3.32 23.40
CA GLY A 119 -30.76 -4.16 22.58
C GLY A 119 -30.77 -3.81 21.09
N ASP A 120 -31.37 -2.68 20.71
CA ASP A 120 -31.42 -2.22 19.32
C ASP A 120 -30.22 -1.33 18.97
N VAL A 121 -29.75 -1.41 17.72
CA VAL A 121 -28.64 -0.58 17.23
C VAL A 121 -28.80 -0.28 15.74
N ALA A 122 -28.47 0.95 15.33
CA ALA A 122 -28.52 1.39 13.94
C ALA A 122 -27.20 2.07 13.52
N ILE A 123 -26.35 1.33 12.82
CA ILE A 123 -25.02 1.80 12.41
C ILE A 123 -25.11 2.38 10.99
N ASN A 124 -24.88 3.69 10.86
CA ASN A 124 -24.66 4.32 9.56
C ASN A 124 -23.19 4.17 9.16
N LEU A 125 -22.93 3.57 8.00
CA LEU A 125 -21.57 3.35 7.50
C LEU A 125 -21.21 4.37 6.40
N PRO A 126 -20.39 5.39 6.68
CA PRO A 126 -19.82 6.24 5.65
C PRO A 126 -19.05 5.41 4.61
N PRO A 127 -19.20 5.67 3.30
CA PRO A 127 -18.49 4.92 2.25
C PRO A 127 -16.97 4.89 2.44
N ALA A 128 -16.39 5.96 2.98
CA ALA A 128 -14.95 6.05 3.27
C ALA A 128 -14.46 5.00 4.29
N LEU A 129 -15.33 4.54 5.20
CA LEU A 129 -14.96 3.48 6.12
C LEU A 129 -14.71 2.17 5.37
N LEU A 130 -15.52 1.86 4.34
CA LEU A 130 -15.40 0.61 3.55
C LEU A 130 -14.01 0.42 2.93
N THR A 131 -13.25 1.50 2.75
CA THR A 131 -11.93 1.50 2.11
C THR A 131 -10.76 1.53 3.11
N ALA A 132 -11.00 1.77 4.40
CA ALA A 132 -9.93 1.91 5.39
C ALA A 132 -9.33 0.55 5.81
N LYS A 133 -8.02 0.48 6.09
CA LYS A 133 -7.37 -0.69 6.74
C LYS A 133 -7.86 -0.82 8.18
N ARG A 134 -8.24 -2.02 8.61
CA ARG A 134 -8.97 -2.24 9.87
C ARG A 134 -8.35 -3.29 10.77
N HIS A 135 -8.65 -3.14 12.05
CA HIS A 135 -8.30 -4.06 13.13
C HIS A 135 -9.57 -4.72 13.67
N GLY A 136 -9.48 -5.98 14.12
CA GLY A 136 -10.62 -6.73 14.65
C GLY A 136 -11.15 -7.74 13.65
N LEU A 137 -10.51 -8.90 13.64
CA LEU A 137 -10.89 -10.07 12.86
C LEU A 137 -11.79 -10.99 13.69
N ILE A 138 -12.83 -11.53 13.06
CA ILE A 138 -13.72 -12.54 13.64
C ILE A 138 -13.95 -13.67 12.64
N LEU A 139 -14.24 -14.86 13.16
CA LEU A 139 -14.71 -15.99 12.41
C LEU A 139 -16.22 -16.14 12.62
N LEU A 140 -16.97 -16.31 11.54
CA LEU A 140 -18.43 -16.46 11.53
C LEU A 140 -18.82 -17.80 10.91
N GLY A 141 -19.46 -18.67 11.69
CA GLY A 141 -20.09 -19.90 11.18
C GLY A 141 -21.33 -19.56 10.37
N LEU A 142 -21.35 -19.92 9.09
CA LEU A 142 -22.45 -19.51 8.19
C LEU A 142 -23.75 -20.29 8.43
N THR A 143 -23.67 -21.45 9.07
CA THR A 143 -24.85 -22.26 9.44
C THR A 143 -25.21 -22.05 10.90
N SER A 144 -24.24 -22.11 11.80
CA SER A 144 -24.47 -21.95 13.25
C SER A 144 -24.68 -20.52 13.72
N GLN A 145 -24.24 -19.52 12.93
CA GLN A 145 -24.10 -18.12 13.33
C GLN A 145 -23.17 -17.90 14.54
N THR A 146 -22.34 -18.90 14.88
CA THR A 146 -21.32 -18.76 15.92
C THR A 146 -20.31 -17.68 15.53
N VAL A 147 -20.02 -16.76 16.43
CA VAL A 147 -18.96 -15.75 16.29
C VAL A 147 -17.81 -16.10 17.23
N ALA A 148 -16.62 -16.28 16.69
CA ALA A 148 -15.40 -16.51 17.46
C ALA A 148 -14.38 -15.39 17.21
N PRO A 149 -13.71 -14.87 18.26
CA PRO A 149 -12.56 -14.00 18.06
C PRO A 149 -11.44 -14.78 17.37
N VAL A 150 -10.67 -14.11 16.51
CA VAL A 150 -9.47 -14.72 15.95
C VAL A 150 -8.39 -14.75 17.01
N GLU A 151 -7.98 -15.95 17.39
CA GLU A 151 -6.76 -16.17 18.17
C GLU A 151 -5.60 -16.36 17.18
N ALA A 152 -4.56 -15.54 17.32
CA ALA A 152 -3.31 -15.76 16.61
C ALA A 152 -2.59 -16.92 17.33
N GLN A 153 -2.38 -18.03 16.64
CA GLN A 153 -1.47 -19.06 17.14
C GLN A 153 -0.04 -18.55 16.95
N ALA A 154 0.68 -18.41 18.06
CA ALA A 154 2.08 -18.00 18.12
C ALA A 154 3.02 -19.12 17.65
#